data_AF-A0A2K3KQS0-F1
#
_entry.id   AF-A0A2K3KQS0-F1
#
_cell.length_a   1.000
_cell.length_b   1.000
_cell.length_c   1.000
_cell.angle_alpha   90.00
_cell.angle_beta   90.00
_cell.angle_gamma   90.00
#
_symmetry.space_group_name_H-M   'P 1'
#
loop_
_entity.id
_entity.type
_entity.pdbx_description
1 polymer ?
#
loop_
_entity_poly.entity_id
_entity_poly.type
_entity_poly.pdbx_seq_one_letter_code
_entity_poly.pdbx_strand_id
1 'polypeptide(L)' 'MVDFESLKANGFDVKPYFSAQGWDRYFEMLNGPIYPDFLKKFWMKARVFTKVEAKQEE' A
#
# COMPACT_ATOMS: atom_id res chain seq x y z
N MET A 1 5.23 -2.73 7.85
CA MET A 1 5.73 -1.34 7.81
C MET A 1 7.09 -1.37 7.13
N VAL A 2 7.30 -0.55 6.12
CA VAL A 2 8.59 -0.43 5.44
C VAL A 2 9.52 0.39 6.34
N ASP A 3 10.55 -0.27 6.85
CA ASP A 3 11.56 0.32 7.72
C ASP A 3 12.83 0.63 6.89
N PHE A 4 12.91 1.87 6.42
CA PHE A 4 14.05 2.32 5.63
C PHE A 4 15.34 2.43 6.46
N GLU A 5 15.24 2.59 7.79
CA GLU A 5 16.43 2.66 8.66
C GLU A 5 17.07 1.28 8.80
N SER A 6 16.25 0.23 8.98
CA SER A 6 16.71 -1.16 8.98
C SER A 6 17.32 -1.55 7.63
N LEU A 7 16.69 -1.19 6.50
CA LEU A 7 17.24 -1.46 5.17
C LEU A 7 18.61 -0.80 4.98
N LYS A 8 18.74 0.47 5.38
CA LYS A 8 20.00 1.20 5.32
C LYS A 8 21.08 0.57 6.21
N ALA A 9 20.73 0.14 7.43
CA ALA A 9 21.64 -0.56 8.33
C ALA A 9 22.14 -1.91 7.76
N ASN A 10 21.37 -2.54 6.87
CA ASN A 10 21.73 -3.77 6.17
C ASN A 10 22.39 -3.52 4.78
N GLY A 11 22.80 -2.29 4.49
CA GLY A 11 23.51 -1.93 3.25
C GLY A 11 22.60 -1.58 2.07
N PHE A 12 21.28 -1.46 2.28
CA PHE A 12 20.31 -1.09 1.24
C PHE A 12 19.80 0.34 1.46
N ASP A 13 20.54 1.34 0.96
CA ASP A 13 20.09 2.74 0.99
C ASP A 13 19.17 3.04 -0.21
N VAL A 14 17.93 2.53 -0.14
CA VAL A 14 16.95 2.62 -1.24
C VAL A 14 15.97 3.78 -1.11
N LYS A 15 15.90 4.41 0.08
CA LYS A 15 14.95 5.51 0.39
C LYS A 15 15.05 6.67 -0.63
N PRO A 16 16.24 7.15 -1.02
CA PRO A 16 16.35 8.27 -1.97
C PRO A 16 15.71 8.00 -3.33
N TYR A 17 15.79 6.76 -3.84
CA TYR A 17 15.20 6.41 -5.15
C TYR A 17 13.69 6.47 -5.14
N PHE A 18 13.06 6.10 -4.01
CA PHE A 18 11.61 6.16 -3.86
C PHE A 18 11.11 7.59 -3.63
N SER A 19 11.82 8.38 -2.81
CA SER A 19 11.50 9.79 -2.60
C SER A 19 11.63 10.61 -3.89
N ALA A 20 12.66 10.33 -4.72
CA ALA A 20 12.82 10.97 -6.03
C ALA A 20 11.65 10.69 -6.99
N GLN A 21 10.96 9.57 -6.82
CA GLN A 21 9.76 9.22 -7.59
C GLN A 21 8.45 9.75 -6.97
N GLY A 22 8.52 10.44 -5.82
CA GLY A 22 7.35 10.99 -5.13
C GLY A 22 6.54 9.96 -4.33
N TRP A 23 7.15 8.83 -3.96
CA TRP A 23 6.45 7.75 -3.24
C TRP A 23 6.27 7.99 -1.74
N ASP A 24 6.78 9.10 -1.20
CA ASP A 24 6.79 9.37 0.25
C ASP A 24 5.38 9.27 0.87
N ARG A 25 4.39 9.90 0.23
CA ARG A 25 2.99 9.85 0.68
C ARG A 25 2.38 8.45 0.64
N TYR A 26 2.81 7.62 -0.32
CA TYR A 26 2.37 6.23 -0.40
C TYR A 26 2.91 5.41 0.77
N PHE A 27 4.20 5.56 1.09
CA PHE A 27 4.80 4.88 2.25
C PHE A 27 4.26 5.42 3.58
N GLU A 28 3.95 6.72 3.69
CA GLU A 28 3.23 7.28 4.85
C GLU A 28 1.85 6.65 5.03
N MET A 29 1.08 6.49 3.95
CA MET A 29 -0.22 5.83 3.99
C MET A 29 -0.11 4.34 4.36
N LEU A 30 0.87 3.65 3.78
CA LEU A 30 1.09 2.21 3.97
C LEU A 30 1.59 1.88 5.39
N ASN A 31 2.43 2.76 5.95
CA ASN A 31 2.96 2.63 7.30
C ASN A 31 2.04 3.23 8.37
N GLY A 32 1.15 4.14 7.99
CA GLY A 32 0.17 4.76 8.87
C GLY A 32 -1.01 3.83 9.22
N PRO A 33 -1.82 4.20 10.23
CA PRO A 33 -3.00 3.45 10.65
C PRO A 33 -4.10 3.40 9.57
N ILE A 34 -3.93 4.21 8.51
CA ILE A 34 -4.83 4.27 7.36
C ILE A 34 -4.91 2.92 6.68
N TYR A 35 -3.79 2.21 6.46
CA TYR A 35 -3.83 0.95 5.74
C TYR A 35 -4.66 -0.14 6.45
N PRO A 36 -4.46 -0.44 7.76
CA PRO A 36 -5.32 -1.38 8.49
C PRO A 36 -6.82 -1.02 8.47
N ASP A 37 -7.16 0.25 8.72
CA ASP A 37 -8.55 0.69 8.75
C ASP A 37 -9.19 0.71 7.36
N PHE A 38 -8.43 1.07 6.34
CA PHE A 38 -8.87 1.03 4.95
C PHE A 38 -9.09 -0.41 4.50
N LEU A 39 -8.16 -1.33 4.83
CA LEU A 39 -8.31 -2.76 4.54
C LEU A 39 -9.55 -3.33 5.23
N LYS A 40 -9.77 -3.01 6.51
CA LYS A 40 -10.96 -3.43 7.26
C LYS A 40 -12.26 -2.92 6.64
N LYS A 41 -12.32 -1.64 6.30
CA LYS A 41 -13.49 -1.02 5.64
C LYS A 41 -13.73 -1.58 4.24
N PHE A 42 -12.67 -1.80 3.48
CA PHE A 42 -12.72 -2.41 2.15
C PHE A 42 -13.23 -3.85 2.25
N TRP A 43 -12.67 -4.65 3.17
CA TRP A 43 -13.06 -6.03 3.37
C TRP A 43 -14.50 -6.18 3.85
N MET A 44 -14.97 -5.30 4.75
CA MET A 44 -16.39 -5.25 5.14
C MET A 44 -17.34 -5.01 3.97
N LYS A 45 -16.86 -4.33 2.92
CA LYS A 45 -17.63 -4.04 1.70
C LYS A 45 -17.30 -4.98 0.55
N ALA A 46 -16.36 -5.91 0.73
CA ALA A 46 -15.99 -6.87 -0.29
C ALA A 46 -17.11 -7.90 -0.41
N ARG A 47 -17.80 -7.91 -1.57
CA ARG A 47 -18.71 -8.98 -1.95
C ARG A 47 -18.08 -9.83 -3.03
N VAL A 48 -18.47 -11.10 -3.09
CA VAL A 48 -18.08 -11.98 -4.19
C VAL A 48 -18.87 -11.55 -5.42
N PHE A 49 -18.17 -11.27 -6.51
CA PHE A 49 -18.76 -10.98 -7.81
C PHE A 49 -18.59 -12.18 -8.73
N THR A 50 -19.60 -12.42 -9.57
CA THR A 50 -19.52 -13.38 -10.65
C THR A 50 -18.71 -12.82 -11.82
N LYS A 51 -18.22 -13.71 -12.69
CA LYS A 51 -17.53 -13.32 -13.93
C LYS A 51 -18.37 -12.42 -14.84
N VAL A 52 -19.70 -12.50 -14.74
CA VAL A 52 -20.63 -11.69 -15.52
C VAL A 52 -20.71 -10.26 -14.98
N GLU A 53 -20.82 -10.11 -13.66
CA GLU A 53 -20.85 -8.79 -13.00
C GLU A 53 -19.52 -8.04 -13.19
N ALA A 54 -18.38 -8.74 -13.08
CA ALA A 54 -17.06 -8.13 -13.29
C ALA A 54 -16.90 -7.52 -14.70
N LYS A 55 -17.47 -8.15 -15.73
CA LYS A 55 -17.42 -7.66 -17.12
C LYS A 55 -18.35 -6.47 -17.39
N GLN A 56 -19.30 -6.18 -16.51
CA GLN A 56 -20.21 -5.04 -16.66
C GLN A 56 -19.64 -3.75 -16.04
N GLU A 57 -18.67 -3.86 -15.13
CA GLU A 57 -18.00 -2.74 -14.46
C GLU A 57 -16.71 -2.28 -15.16
N GLU A 58 -16.10 -3.10 -16.03
CA GLU A 58 -14.97 -2.75 -16.92
C GLU A 58 -15.37 -1.76 -18.02
#